data_AF-A0A7L2RFP9-F1
#
_entry.id   AF-A0A7L2RFP9-F1
#
_cell.length_a   1.000
_cell.length_b   1.000
_cell.length_c   1.000
_cell.angle_alpha   90.00
_cell.angle_beta   90.00
_cell.angle_gamma   90.00
#
_symmetry.space_group_name_H-M   'P 1'
#
loop_
_entity.id
_entity.type
_entity.pdbx_description
1 polymer ?
#
loop_
_entity_poly.entity_id
_entity_poly.type
_entity_poly.pdbx_seq_one_letter_code
_entity_poly.pdbx_strand_id
1 'polypeptide(L)'
;LSDIVFVRTWYPVSIPTFYNPVTSLLKPAGEKDTWSGMKTTGQLRYERGIKLKQNKDSLYKPIVREKRHFNKLHIPKALQKALPFKNKPKNLEKKGKTPKDQWRPAVIREPHEKKISALLSALSTVNNYKITKAKVRHREQLKEYLKVKQKEDEQKFKRQKEARKKVYRILGQREKKRQKSSL
;
A
#
# COMPACT_ATOMS: atom_id res chain seq x y z
N LEU A 1 19.22 -7.38 1.92
CA LEU A 1 19.60 -7.90 0.59
C LEU A 1 18.58 -8.96 0.16
N SER A 2 17.29 -8.60 0.12
CA SER A 2 16.18 -9.52 -0.21
C SER A 2 15.49 -9.18 -1.54
N ASP A 3 16.02 -8.17 -2.24
CA ASP A 3 15.42 -7.64 -3.45
C ASP A 3 15.76 -8.53 -4.64
N ILE A 4 14.85 -8.57 -5.62
CA ILE A 4 15.03 -9.29 -6.88
C ILE A 4 15.30 -8.26 -7.98
N VAL A 5 16.47 -8.34 -8.60
CA VAL A 5 16.82 -7.49 -9.76
C VAL A 5 16.43 -8.24 -11.04
N PHE A 6 15.57 -7.65 -11.86
CA PHE A 6 15.16 -8.23 -13.14
C PHE A 6 15.15 -7.18 -14.25
N VAL A 7 15.42 -7.61 -15.48
CA VAL A 7 15.35 -6.79 -16.70
C VAL A 7 14.17 -7.25 -17.52
N ARG A 8 13.30 -6.32 -17.91
CA ARG A 8 12.16 -6.60 -18.78
C ARG A 8 12.58 -6.43 -20.24
N THR A 9 12.57 -7.52 -21.00
CA THR A 9 12.87 -7.55 -22.44
C THR A 9 11.67 -8.07 -23.22
N TRP A 10 11.72 -7.92 -24.55
CA TRP A 10 10.72 -8.43 -25.47
C TRP A 10 11.37 -9.46 -26.40
N TYR A 11 10.71 -10.61 -26.57
CA TYR A 11 11.19 -11.69 -27.43
C TYR A 11 10.18 -11.96 -28.56
N PRO A 12 10.59 -11.90 -29.84
CA PRO A 12 9.68 -12.19 -30.95
C PRO A 12 9.36 -13.69 -31.00
N VAL A 13 8.08 -14.02 -31.19
CA VAL A 13 7.61 -15.41 -31.30
C VAL A 13 7.05 -15.66 -32.70
N SER A 14 7.55 -16.70 -33.38
CA SER A 14 7.06 -17.10 -34.71
C SER A 14 5.72 -17.84 -34.62
N ILE A 15 4.79 -17.52 -35.52
CA ILE A 15 3.47 -18.15 -35.58
C ILE A 15 3.55 -19.40 -36.46
N PRO A 16 3.12 -20.59 -35.99
CA PRO A 16 3.08 -21.79 -36.82
C PRO A 16 2.01 -21.65 -37.92
N THR A 17 2.41 -21.86 -39.17
CA THR A 17 1.52 -21.77 -40.34
C THR A 17 0.77 -23.09 -40.56
N PHE A 18 -0.16 -23.40 -39.66
CA PHE A 18 -1.02 -24.59 -39.78
C PHE A 18 -2.38 -24.21 -40.38
N TYR A 19 -2.78 -24.88 -41.46
CA TYR A 19 -4.07 -24.72 -42.11
C TYR A 19 -4.69 -26.10 -42.37
N ASN A 20 -5.91 -26.32 -41.86
CA ASN A 20 -6.67 -27.56 -42.10
C ASN A 20 -8.15 -27.20 -42.31
N PRO A 21 -8.64 -27.20 -43.57
CA PRO A 21 -10.04 -26.90 -43.85
C PRO A 21 -10.96 -28.04 -43.37
N VAL A 22 -12.15 -27.67 -42.90
CA VAL A 22 -13.17 -28.64 -42.50
C VAL A 22 -13.80 -29.23 -43.76
N THR A 23 -13.62 -30.53 -43.96
CA THR A 23 -14.07 -31.26 -45.15
C THR A 23 -15.19 -32.26 -44.85
N SER A 24 -16.03 -31.97 -43.85
CA SER A 24 -17.13 -32.84 -43.41
C SER A 24 -18.08 -33.24 -44.53
N LEU A 25 -18.34 -32.34 -45.50
CA LEU A 25 -19.20 -32.61 -46.65
C LEU A 25 -18.56 -33.48 -47.73
N LEU A 26 -17.24 -33.65 -47.71
CA LEU A 26 -16.51 -34.57 -48.61
C LEU A 26 -16.50 -36.00 -48.05
N LYS A 27 -17.08 -36.25 -46.87
CA LYS A 27 -17.22 -37.58 -46.29
C LYS A 27 -18.46 -38.32 -46.83
N PRO A 28 -18.44 -39.67 -46.87
CA PRO A 28 -19.58 -40.48 -47.30
C PRO A 28 -20.88 -40.18 -46.52
N ALA A 29 -22.02 -40.46 -47.14
CA ALA A 29 -23.33 -40.32 -46.50
C ALA A 29 -23.44 -41.29 -45.31
N GLY A 30 -23.50 -40.73 -44.09
CA GLY A 30 -23.46 -41.48 -42.82
C GLY A 30 -22.25 -41.15 -41.93
N GLU A 31 -21.17 -40.60 -42.50
CA GLU A 31 -19.92 -40.30 -41.77
C GLU A 31 -19.60 -38.80 -41.67
N LYS A 32 -20.53 -37.93 -42.07
CA LYS A 32 -20.34 -36.47 -42.09
C LYS A 32 -19.93 -35.89 -40.73
N ASP A 33 -20.40 -36.51 -39.64
CA ASP A 33 -20.15 -36.08 -38.26
C ASP A 33 -18.83 -36.62 -37.67
N THR A 34 -18.09 -37.47 -38.41
CA THR A 34 -16.86 -38.10 -37.92
C THR A 34 -15.59 -37.28 -38.15
N TRP A 35 -15.70 -36.10 -38.76
CA TRP A 35 -14.54 -35.25 -39.00
C TRP A 35 -13.91 -34.82 -37.67
N SER A 36 -12.63 -35.11 -37.47
CA SER A 36 -11.87 -34.74 -36.29
C SER A 36 -10.67 -33.88 -36.66
N GLY A 37 -10.52 -32.76 -35.94
CA GLY A 37 -9.39 -31.86 -36.07
C GLY A 37 -8.21 -32.23 -35.17
N MET A 38 -7.26 -31.29 -35.02
CA MET A 38 -6.15 -31.43 -34.09
C MET A 38 -6.68 -31.49 -32.64
N LYS A 39 -6.23 -32.49 -31.86
CA LYS A 39 -6.60 -32.63 -30.45
C LYS A 39 -6.05 -31.47 -29.61
N THR A 40 -6.79 -31.07 -28.59
CA THR A 40 -6.32 -30.05 -27.64
C THR A 40 -5.17 -30.58 -26.78
N THR A 41 -4.37 -29.68 -26.22
CA THR A 41 -3.30 -30.07 -25.28
C THR A 41 -3.83 -30.81 -24.07
N GLY A 42 -5.07 -30.55 -23.63
CA GLY A 42 -5.73 -31.25 -22.53
C GLY A 42 -6.06 -32.70 -22.88
N GLN A 43 -6.68 -32.92 -24.04
CA GLN A 43 -7.02 -34.26 -24.55
C GLN A 43 -5.76 -35.10 -24.75
N LEU A 44 -4.73 -34.56 -25.40
CA LEU A 44 -3.46 -35.25 -25.62
C LEU A 44 -2.77 -35.65 -24.31
N ARG A 45 -2.83 -34.79 -23.29
CA ARG A 45 -2.26 -35.09 -21.97
C ARG A 45 -3.04 -36.20 -21.26
N TYR A 46 -4.36 -36.17 -21.34
CA TYR A 46 -5.22 -37.18 -20.74
C TYR A 46 -4.98 -38.57 -21.37
N GLU A 47 -5.03 -38.68 -22.70
CA GLU A 47 -4.81 -39.94 -23.43
C GLU A 47 -3.43 -40.53 -23.19
N ARG A 48 -2.41 -39.68 -23.04
CA ARG A 48 -1.02 -40.10 -22.78
C ARG A 48 -0.69 -40.21 -21.29
N GLY A 49 -1.64 -39.97 -20.39
CA GLY A 49 -1.43 -40.02 -18.93
C GLY A 49 -0.44 -38.99 -18.37
N ILE A 50 -0.21 -37.86 -19.06
CA ILE A 50 0.79 -36.85 -18.69
C ILE A 50 0.21 -35.85 -17.67
N LYS A 51 0.70 -35.90 -16.43
CA LYS A 51 0.35 -34.92 -15.39
C LYS A 51 1.14 -33.60 -15.55
N LEU A 52 0.45 -32.46 -15.41
CA LEU A 52 1.09 -31.14 -15.43
C LEU A 52 1.79 -30.87 -14.09
N LYS A 53 3.10 -30.62 -14.11
CA LYS A 53 3.87 -30.16 -12.94
C LYS A 53 3.86 -28.63 -12.91
N GLN A 54 3.18 -28.03 -11.92
CA GLN A 54 3.20 -26.59 -11.70
C GLN A 54 4.45 -26.18 -10.89
N ASN A 55 5.02 -25.02 -11.20
CA ASN A 55 6.11 -24.47 -10.40
C ASN A 55 5.58 -23.95 -9.06
N LYS A 56 6.11 -24.47 -7.95
CA LYS A 56 5.71 -24.12 -6.57
C LYS A 56 5.94 -22.65 -6.23
N ASP A 57 6.87 -21.98 -6.90
CA ASP A 57 7.20 -20.57 -6.66
C ASP A 57 6.34 -19.62 -7.48
N SER A 58 5.70 -20.12 -8.55
CA SER A 58 4.73 -19.34 -9.34
C SER A 58 3.32 -19.32 -8.71
N LEU A 59 3.06 -20.20 -7.74
CA LEU A 59 1.79 -20.24 -7.04
C LEU A 59 1.70 -19.09 -6.03
N TYR A 60 0.62 -18.30 -6.12
CA TYR A 60 0.32 -17.27 -5.14
C TYR A 60 0.12 -17.89 -3.75
N LYS A 61 0.75 -17.28 -2.74
CA LYS A 61 0.68 -17.69 -1.34
C LYS A 61 0.27 -16.49 -0.48
N PRO A 62 -0.47 -16.68 0.62
CA PRO A 62 -0.78 -15.59 1.55
C PRO A 62 0.52 -15.06 2.18
N ILE A 63 0.69 -13.74 2.16
CA ILE A 63 1.89 -13.07 2.69
C ILE A 63 1.52 -12.37 4.00
N VAL A 64 2.02 -12.88 5.13
CA VAL A 64 1.88 -12.23 6.45
C VAL A 64 3.06 -11.27 6.63
N ARG A 65 2.77 -9.97 6.71
CA ARG A 65 3.81 -8.94 6.89
C ARG A 65 3.92 -8.56 8.36
N GLU A 66 5.09 -8.78 8.94
CA GLU A 66 5.38 -8.31 10.28
C GLU A 66 5.50 -6.78 10.33
N LYS A 67 5.21 -6.22 11.52
CA LYS A 67 5.34 -4.78 11.73
C LYS A 67 6.82 -4.41 11.74
N ARG A 68 7.25 -3.66 10.73
CA ARG A 68 8.65 -3.18 10.64
C ARG A 68 8.94 -2.13 11.71
N HIS A 69 9.93 -2.39 12.54
CA HIS A 69 10.52 -1.43 13.47
C HIS A 69 11.85 -0.92 12.89
N PHE A 70 11.97 0.39 12.69
CA PHE A 70 13.21 0.99 12.19
C PHE A 70 14.18 1.26 13.35
N ASN A 71 15.47 1.22 13.04
CA ASN A 71 16.51 1.59 14.00
C ASN A 71 16.35 3.06 14.43
N LYS A 72 16.76 3.35 15.66
CA LYS A 72 16.79 4.72 16.17
C LYS A 72 17.77 5.57 15.36
N LEU A 73 17.53 6.87 15.30
CA LEU A 73 18.44 7.81 14.65
C LEU A 73 19.81 7.79 15.33
N HIS A 74 20.85 7.46 14.57
CA HIS A 74 22.24 7.50 15.02
C HIS A 74 22.93 8.75 14.46
N ILE A 75 23.32 9.66 15.35
CA ILE A 75 24.02 10.90 14.98
C ILE A 75 25.53 10.65 15.06
N PRO A 76 26.31 10.88 13.99
CA PRO A 76 27.77 10.75 14.04
C PRO A 76 28.39 11.64 15.12
N LYS A 77 29.37 11.12 15.87
CA LYS A 77 30.00 11.82 17.00
C LYS A 77 30.63 13.16 16.60
N ALA A 78 31.26 13.20 15.41
CA ALA A 78 31.86 14.43 14.88
C ALA A 78 30.81 15.55 14.71
N LEU A 79 29.67 15.21 14.11
CA LEU A 79 28.56 16.15 13.94
C LEU A 79 27.99 16.56 15.31
N GLN A 80 27.78 15.59 16.21
CA GLN A 80 27.27 15.88 17.56
C GLN A 80 28.17 16.84 18.35
N LYS A 81 29.50 16.78 18.14
CA LYS A 81 30.46 17.71 18.76
C LYS A 81 30.38 19.11 18.15
N ALA A 82 30.18 19.22 16.84
CA ALA A 82 30.11 20.48 16.11
C ALA A 82 28.76 21.21 16.25
N LEU A 83 27.71 20.51 16.73
CA LEU A 83 26.40 21.12 16.91
C LEU A 83 26.41 22.25 17.95
N PRO A 84 25.70 23.37 17.69
CA PRO A 84 25.48 24.41 18.70
C PRO A 84 24.84 23.84 19.95
N PHE A 85 25.17 24.41 21.12
CA PHE A 85 24.75 23.90 22.43
C PHE A 85 23.24 23.64 22.53
N LYS A 86 22.41 24.56 22.01
CA LYS A 86 20.93 24.44 22.03
C LYS A 86 20.42 23.20 21.28
N ASN A 87 21.11 22.79 20.22
CA ASN A 87 20.69 21.71 19.33
C ASN A 87 21.38 20.37 19.66
N LYS A 88 22.34 20.35 20.59
CA LYS A 88 23.06 19.13 20.96
C LYS A 88 22.12 18.17 21.72
N PRO A 89 22.01 16.90 21.30
CA PRO A 89 21.15 15.94 21.97
C PRO A 89 21.66 15.66 23.39
N LYS A 90 20.78 15.78 24.37
CA LYS A 90 21.05 15.54 25.80
C LYS A 90 20.82 14.06 26.15
N ASN A 91 21.51 13.18 25.44
CA ASN A 91 21.44 11.75 25.73
C ASN A 91 22.22 11.48 27.02
N LEU A 92 21.51 11.02 28.06
CA LEU A 92 22.18 10.55 29.27
C LEU A 92 22.84 9.20 28.96
N GLU A 93 24.10 9.07 29.34
CA GLU A 93 24.75 7.77 29.36
C GLU A 93 24.01 6.85 30.31
N LYS A 94 24.10 5.53 30.07
CA LYS A 94 23.56 4.57 31.03
C LYS A 94 24.21 4.85 32.37
N LYS A 95 23.39 5.02 33.41
CA LYS A 95 23.88 5.21 34.78
C LYS A 95 24.87 4.07 35.07
N GLY A 96 26.09 4.44 35.45
CA GLY A 96 27.11 3.48 35.89
C GLY A 96 26.71 2.81 37.20
N LYS A 97 27.66 2.17 37.87
CA LYS A 97 27.42 1.61 39.20
C LYS A 97 26.95 2.71 40.15
N THR A 98 25.87 2.45 40.89
CA THR A 98 25.36 3.37 41.90
C THR A 98 26.46 3.57 42.96
N PRO A 99 26.84 4.81 43.28
CA PRO A 99 27.82 5.09 44.33
C PRO A 99 27.29 4.62 45.69
N LYS A 100 28.21 4.32 46.63
CA LYS A 100 27.87 3.75 47.95
C LYS A 100 26.87 4.61 48.72
N ASP A 101 26.95 5.94 48.60
CA ASP A 101 26.08 6.90 49.29
C ASP A 101 24.63 6.89 48.75
N GLN A 102 24.43 6.44 47.50
CA GLN A 102 23.10 6.31 46.88
C GLN A 102 22.56 4.89 46.96
N TRP A 103 23.32 3.96 47.52
CA TRP A 103 22.91 2.58 47.65
C TRP A 103 21.83 2.48 48.73
N ARG A 104 20.59 2.32 48.28
CA ARG A 104 19.45 2.02 49.15
C ARG A 104 19.17 0.52 49.11
N PRO A 105 18.87 -0.12 50.25
CA PRO A 105 18.45 -1.52 50.26
C PRO A 105 17.19 -1.67 49.40
N ALA A 106 17.20 -2.67 48.52
CA ALA A 106 16.07 -2.92 47.63
C ALA A 106 14.91 -3.50 48.46
N VAL A 107 13.80 -2.77 48.55
CA VAL A 107 12.57 -3.28 49.15
C VAL A 107 11.98 -4.32 48.19
N ILE A 108 12.08 -5.59 48.59
CA ILE A 108 11.48 -6.71 47.86
C ILE A 108 9.98 -6.70 48.17
N ARG A 109 9.16 -6.60 47.13
CA ARG A 109 7.70 -6.66 47.27
C ARG A 109 7.25 -8.05 47.68
N GLU A 110 6.19 -8.10 48.47
CA GLU A 110 5.52 -9.36 48.80
C GLU A 110 4.89 -10.00 47.55
N PRO A 111 4.65 -11.33 47.56
CA PRO A 111 4.04 -12.02 46.42
C PRO A 111 2.69 -11.43 45.98
N HIS A 112 1.88 -10.98 46.93
CA HIS A 112 0.57 -10.37 46.65
C HIS A 112 0.72 -8.99 45.97
N GLU A 113 1.58 -8.12 46.50
CA GLU A 113 1.87 -6.81 45.90
C GLU A 113 2.45 -6.94 44.49
N LYS A 114 3.29 -7.95 44.26
CA LYS A 114 3.83 -8.26 42.93
C LYS A 114 2.71 -8.65 41.95
N LYS A 115 1.72 -9.44 42.39
CA LYS A 115 0.53 -9.78 41.58
C LYS A 115 -0.29 -8.54 41.25
N ILE A 116 -0.54 -7.66 42.23
CA ILE A 116 -1.28 -6.41 42.01
C ILE A 116 -0.52 -5.51 41.02
N SER A 117 0.79 -5.33 41.22
CA SER A 117 1.62 -4.50 40.33
C SER A 117 1.62 -5.03 38.89
N ALA A 118 1.70 -6.35 38.72
CA ALA A 118 1.61 -6.99 37.41
C ALA A 118 0.23 -6.77 36.78
N LEU A 119 -0.85 -6.91 37.55
CA LEU A 119 -2.21 -6.64 37.08
C LEU A 119 -2.40 -5.19 36.63
N LEU A 120 -1.96 -4.22 37.43
CA LEU A 120 -2.05 -2.80 37.08
C LEU A 120 -1.24 -2.49 35.81
N SER A 121 -0.05 -3.09 35.68
CA SER A 121 0.77 -2.97 34.47
C SER A 121 0.03 -3.52 33.24
N ALA A 122 -0.58 -4.70 33.34
CA ALA A 122 -1.36 -5.31 32.26
C ALA A 122 -2.60 -4.49 31.89
N LEU A 123 -3.32 -3.95 32.87
CA LEU A 123 -4.47 -3.08 32.62
C LEU A 123 -4.05 -1.79 31.90
N SER A 124 -2.93 -1.19 32.32
CA SER A 124 -2.40 0.02 31.67
C SER A 124 -2.00 -0.22 30.22
N THR A 125 -1.37 -1.36 29.91
CA THR A 125 -0.96 -1.70 28.53
C THR A 125 -2.16 -1.95 27.64
N VAL A 126 -3.19 -2.66 28.14
CA VAL A 126 -4.45 -2.89 27.42
C VAL A 126 -5.16 -1.56 27.14
N ASN A 127 -5.23 -0.66 28.13
CA ASN A 127 -5.87 0.65 27.94
C ASN A 127 -5.12 1.49 26.90
N ASN A 128 -3.79 1.57 27.00
CA ASN A 128 -2.94 2.29 26.04
C ASN A 128 -3.10 1.73 24.62
N TYR A 129 -3.20 0.40 24.48
CA TYR A 129 -3.47 -0.24 23.20
C TYR A 129 -4.86 0.14 22.65
N LYS A 130 -5.92 0.12 23.47
CA LYS A 130 -7.27 0.52 23.06
C LYS A 130 -7.31 1.98 22.60
N ILE A 131 -6.70 2.89 23.37
CA ILE A 131 -6.64 4.31 23.04
C ILE A 131 -5.88 4.55 21.73
N THR A 132 -4.71 3.92 21.56
CA THR A 132 -3.93 4.06 20.32
C THR A 132 -4.69 3.50 19.11
N LYS A 133 -5.35 2.35 19.23
CA LYS A 133 -6.20 1.78 18.19
C LYS A 133 -7.37 2.68 17.83
N ALA A 134 -8.03 3.29 18.81
CA ALA A 134 -9.11 4.26 18.57
C ALA A 134 -8.61 5.51 17.82
N LYS A 135 -7.45 6.05 18.22
CA LYS A 135 -6.82 7.20 17.54
C LYS A 135 -6.45 6.89 16.09
N VAL A 136 -5.94 5.69 15.81
CA VAL A 136 -5.62 5.26 14.43
C VAL A 136 -6.88 5.19 13.58
N ARG A 137 -7.94 4.53 14.06
CA ARG A 137 -9.23 4.46 13.36
C ARG A 137 -9.81 5.85 13.07
N HIS A 138 -9.82 6.73 14.06
CA HIS A 138 -10.31 8.10 13.89
C HIS A 138 -9.48 8.87 12.86
N ARG A 139 -8.15 8.71 12.85
CA ARG A 139 -7.27 9.34 11.86
C ARG A 139 -7.54 8.82 10.44
N GLU A 140 -7.83 7.53 10.28
CA GLU A 140 -8.20 6.94 8.99
C GLU A 140 -9.52 7.53 8.48
N GLN A 141 -10.55 7.57 9.32
CA GLN A 141 -11.85 8.18 9.00
C GLN A 141 -11.71 9.67 8.63
N LEU A 142 -10.95 10.42 9.42
CA LEU A 142 -10.70 11.84 9.16
C LEU A 142 -9.93 12.05 7.84
N LYS A 143 -8.98 11.16 7.51
CA LYS A 143 -8.27 11.21 6.22
C LYS A 143 -9.22 11.00 5.04
N GLU A 144 -10.17 10.08 5.16
CA GLU A 144 -11.18 9.85 4.13
C GLU A 144 -12.13 11.03 3.99
N TYR A 145 -12.65 11.54 5.12
CA TYR A 145 -13.49 12.73 5.15
C TYR A 145 -12.80 13.94 4.51
N LEU A 146 -11.54 14.20 4.87
CA LEU A 146 -10.76 15.30 4.28
C LEU A 146 -10.60 15.16 2.77
N LYS A 147 -10.39 13.94 2.25
CA LYS A 147 -10.32 13.71 0.80
C LYS A 147 -11.64 14.03 0.11
N VAL A 148 -12.77 13.66 0.70
CA VAL A 148 -14.10 13.96 0.14
C VAL A 148 -14.33 15.46 0.16
N LYS A 149 -14.09 16.11 1.30
CA LYS A 149 -14.25 17.56 1.45
C LYS A 149 -13.38 18.35 0.47
N GLN A 150 -12.12 17.95 0.28
CA GLN A 150 -11.23 18.56 -0.71
C GLN A 150 -11.81 18.47 -2.13
N LYS A 151 -12.35 17.31 -2.53
CA LYS A 151 -13.00 17.16 -3.85
C LYS A 151 -14.23 18.06 -3.99
N GLU A 152 -15.05 18.15 -2.94
CA GLU A 152 -16.23 19.03 -2.95
C GLU A 152 -15.84 20.50 -3.05
N ASP A 153 -14.84 20.94 -2.30
CA ASP A 153 -14.36 22.32 -2.31
C ASP A 153 -13.73 22.67 -3.66
N GLU A 154 -12.97 21.75 -4.28
CA GLU A 154 -12.47 21.90 -5.65
C GLU A 154 -13.60 22.02 -6.68
N GLN A 155 -14.66 21.22 -6.55
CA GLN A 155 -15.82 21.32 -7.44
C GLN A 155 -16.57 22.64 -7.26
N LYS A 156 -16.78 23.08 -6.00
CA LYS A 156 -17.39 24.38 -5.70
C LYS A 156 -16.56 25.52 -6.27
N PHE A 157 -15.23 25.47 -6.11
CA PHE A 157 -14.32 26.46 -6.66
C PHE A 157 -14.38 26.51 -8.19
N LYS A 158 -14.40 25.35 -8.87
CA LYS A 158 -14.59 25.29 -10.34
C LYS A 158 -15.91 25.93 -10.77
N ARG A 159 -17.03 25.60 -10.10
CA ARG A 159 -18.35 26.19 -10.37
C ARG A 159 -18.35 27.71 -10.19
N GLN A 160 -17.74 28.21 -9.11
CA GLN A 160 -17.61 29.65 -8.86
C GLN A 160 -16.76 30.34 -9.94
N LYS A 161 -15.65 29.74 -10.35
CA LYS A 161 -14.78 30.27 -11.41
C LYS A 161 -15.51 30.34 -12.76
N GLU A 162 -16.27 29.31 -13.10
CA GLU A 162 -17.09 29.30 -14.32
C GLU A 162 -18.21 30.34 -14.27
N ALA A 163 -18.94 30.44 -13.15
CA ALA A 163 -19.98 31.45 -12.96
C ALA A 163 -19.41 32.86 -13.08
N ARG A 164 -18.28 33.14 -12.41
CA ARG A 164 -17.58 34.43 -12.50
C ARG A 164 -17.15 34.75 -13.94
N LYS A 165 -16.60 33.76 -14.68
CA LYS A 165 -16.24 33.91 -16.10
C LYS A 165 -17.46 34.22 -16.98
N LYS A 166 -18.61 33.59 -16.71
CA LYS A 166 -19.87 33.88 -17.44
C LYS A 166 -20.36 35.31 -17.18
N VAL A 167 -20.36 35.76 -15.92
CA VAL A 167 -20.79 37.12 -15.54
C VAL A 167 -19.92 38.18 -16.24
N TYR A 168 -18.59 38.08 -16.16
CA TYR A 168 -17.71 39.05 -16.84
C TYR A 168 -17.84 39.02 -18.35
N ARG A 169 -18.11 37.84 -18.96
CA ARG A 169 -18.39 37.75 -20.40
C ARG A 169 -19.64 38.53 -20.79
N ILE A 170 -20.72 38.41 -20.02
CA ILE A 170 -21.97 39.15 -20.27
C ILE A 170 -21.76 40.66 -20.08
N LEU A 171 -21.08 41.07 -19.00
CA LEU A 171 -20.76 42.48 -18.74
C LEU A 171 -19.93 43.08 -19.88
N GLY A 172 -18.87 42.40 -20.31
CA GLY A 172 -18.03 42.87 -21.42
C GLY A 172 -18.77 42.93 -22.76
N GLN A 173 -19.69 41.99 -23.05
CA GLN A 173 -20.56 42.07 -24.23
C GLN A 173 -21.53 43.25 -24.15
N ARG A 174 -22.11 43.51 -22.96
CA ARG A 174 -23.01 44.64 -22.73
C ARG A 174 -22.30 45.98 -22.89
N GLU A 175 -21.09 46.11 -22.37
CA GLU A 175 -20.25 47.30 -22.55
C GLU A 175 -19.87 47.52 -24.02
N LYS A 176 -19.47 46.46 -24.75
CA LYS A 176 -19.19 46.54 -26.20
C LYS A 176 -20.41 47.01 -27.00
N LYS A 177 -21.60 46.50 -26.68
CA LYS A 177 -22.85 46.96 -27.30
C LYS A 177 -23.11 48.44 -27.00
N ARG A 178 -22.93 48.87 -25.74
CA ARG A 178 -23.12 50.27 -25.33
C ARG A 178 -22.14 51.22 -26.06
N GLN A 179 -20.89 50.82 -26.22
CA GLN A 179 -19.88 51.60 -26.97
C GLN A 179 -20.20 51.69 -28.46
N LYS A 180 -20.76 50.63 -29.07
CA LYS A 180 -21.18 50.65 -30.47
C LYS A 180 -22.46 51.44 -30.73
N SER A 181 -23.34 51.60 -29.73
CA SER A 181 -24.55 52.42 -29.83
C SER A 181 -24.33 53.89 -29.51
N SER A 182 -23.18 54.25 -28.95
CA SER A 182 -22.77 55.64 -28.66
C SER A 182 -21.86 56.24 -29.73
N LEU A 183 -21.63 55.51 -30.82
CA LEU A 183 -21.00 55.92 -32.08
C LEU A 183 -22.09 55.94 -33.15
#